data_AF-A0A843TLG5-F1
#
_entry.id   AF-A0A843TLG5-F1
#
_cell.length_a   1.000
_cell.length_b   1.000
_cell.length_c   1.000
_cell.angle_alpha   90.00
_cell.angle_beta   90.00
_cell.angle_gamma   90.00
#
_symmetry.space_group_name_H-M   'P 1'
#
loop_
_entity.id
_entity.type
_entity.pdbx_description
1 polymer ?
#
loop_
_entity_poly.entity_id
_entity_poly.type
_entity_poly.pdbx_seq_one_letter_code
_entity_poly.pdbx_strand_id
1 'polypeptide(L)'
;MKRWFITLIQCSILSLLNFYKLTKIICSQHVKGHLDLDRSDLFIKRHTRKDGKPTNEAAKHVIEKLKSLKSAQPLSDDSTPHQVAARNDTYTQVLGPNRPGRVSGVGTGPTPTSMWGNESKEALRSENRLLMQRMEELETSMAEKFAKMESMIRGSQVCMTISF
;
A
#
# COMPACT_ATOMS: atom_id res chain seq x y z
N MET A 1 -47.68 35.57 26.94
CA MET A 1 -46.52 34.93 27.59
C MET A 1 -45.77 33.88 26.74
N LYS A 2 -46.18 33.57 25.49
CA LYS A 2 -45.57 32.47 24.71
C LYS A 2 -44.38 32.88 23.81
N ARG A 3 -44.23 34.17 23.51
CA ARG A 3 -43.23 34.66 22.53
C ARG A 3 -41.79 34.67 23.06
N TRP A 4 -41.61 34.99 24.34
CA TRP A 4 -40.31 34.97 25.02
C TRP A 4 -39.77 33.56 25.24
N PHE A 5 -40.66 32.59 25.41
CA PHE A 5 -40.29 31.19 25.61
C PHE A 5 -39.76 30.57 24.30
N ILE A 6 -40.39 30.89 23.17
CA ILE A 6 -39.95 30.43 21.85
C ILE A 6 -38.57 31.01 21.48
N THR A 7 -38.32 32.30 21.77
CA THR A 7 -37.02 32.92 21.48
C THR A 7 -35.89 32.35 22.34
N LEU A 8 -36.15 32.01 23.61
CA LEU A 8 -35.17 31.37 24.49
C LEU A 8 -34.79 29.96 24.02
N ILE A 9 -35.79 29.16 23.61
CA ILE A 9 -35.57 27.82 23.04
C ILE A 9 -34.79 27.93 21.73
N GLN A 10 -35.15 28.86 20.85
CA GLN A 10 -34.48 29.04 19.56
C GLN A 10 -33.02 29.48 19.71
N CYS A 11 -32.71 30.35 20.68
CA CYS A 11 -31.35 30.78 20.99
C CYS A 11 -30.48 29.62 21.53
N SER A 12 -31.07 28.75 22.34
CA SER A 12 -30.40 27.56 22.89
C SER A 12 -30.09 26.53 21.79
N ILE A 13 -31.06 26.27 20.91
CA ILE A 13 -30.90 25.38 19.76
C ILE A 13 -29.83 25.91 18.80
N LEU A 14 -29.84 27.21 18.49
CA LEU A 14 -28.83 27.85 17.64
C LEU A 14 -27.41 27.77 18.25
N SER A 15 -27.29 27.91 19.57
CA SER A 15 -26.01 27.77 20.27
C SER A 15 -25.46 26.34 20.20
N LEU A 16 -26.32 25.34 20.39
CA LEU A 16 -25.95 23.92 20.28
C LEU A 16 -25.59 23.53 18.84
N LEU A 17 -26.34 24.02 17.84
CA LEU A 17 -26.03 23.80 16.42
C LEU A 17 -24.71 24.45 16.01
N ASN A 18 -24.41 25.64 16.52
CA ASN A 18 -23.11 26.29 16.30
C ASN A 18 -21.97 25.52 17.00
N PHE A 19 -22.18 25.02 18.22
CA PHE A 19 -21.20 24.21 18.93
C PHE A 19 -20.92 22.88 18.20
N TYR A 20 -21.97 22.20 17.71
CA TYR A 20 -21.83 20.98 16.91
C TYR A 20 -21.16 21.24 15.55
N LYS A 21 -21.48 22.36 14.88
CA LYS A 21 -20.78 22.77 13.65
C LYS A 21 -19.30 23.06 13.92
N LEU A 22 -18.99 23.79 15.00
CA LEU A 22 -17.61 24.15 15.34
C LEU A 22 -16.79 22.92 15.69
N THR A 23 -17.32 22.00 16.49
CA THR A 23 -16.65 20.73 16.83
C THR A 23 -16.49 19.82 15.63
N LYS A 24 -17.48 19.75 14.72
CA LYS A 24 -17.36 18.99 13.45
C LYS A 24 -16.34 19.61 12.50
N ILE A 25 -16.20 20.94 12.47
CA ILE A 25 -15.16 21.65 11.70
C ILE A 25 -13.78 21.40 12.29
N ILE A 26 -13.61 21.50 13.61
CA ILE A 26 -12.33 21.24 14.31
C ILE A 26 -11.91 19.78 14.13
N CYS A 27 -12.86 18.84 14.25
CA CYS A 27 -12.60 17.40 14.04
C CYS A 27 -12.30 17.10 12.55
N SER A 28 -12.93 17.81 11.61
CA SER A 28 -12.64 17.72 10.17
C SER A 28 -11.28 18.36 9.81
N GLN A 29 -10.86 19.43 10.49
CA GLN A 29 -9.55 20.05 10.31
C GLN A 29 -8.41 19.19 10.86
N HIS A 30 -8.64 18.42 11.94
CA HIS A 30 -7.65 17.46 12.46
C HIS A 30 -7.39 16.30 11.48
N VAL A 31 -8.36 15.96 10.62
CA VAL A 31 -8.20 14.92 9.58
C VAL A 31 -7.55 15.47 8.31
N LYS A 32 -7.68 16.77 8.02
CA LYS A 32 -7.16 17.41 6.79
C LYS A 32 -5.67 17.75 6.80
N GLY A 33 -4.98 17.54 7.93
CA GLY A 33 -3.52 17.72 8.03
C GLY A 33 -2.70 16.44 7.82
N HIS A 34 -3.34 15.31 7.53
CA HIS A 34 -2.69 14.01 7.37
C HIS A 34 -2.27 13.74 5.91
N LEU A 35 -1.78 14.78 5.24
CA LEU A 35 -1.28 14.68 3.87
C LEU A 35 0.18 14.21 3.96
N ASP A 36 0.38 12.91 3.74
CA ASP A 36 1.45 12.40 2.89
C ASP A 36 2.90 12.75 3.24
N LEU A 37 3.20 12.93 4.52
CA LEU A 37 4.59 13.08 4.96
C LEU A 37 5.27 11.71 4.98
N ASP A 38 6.36 11.59 4.23
CA ASP A 38 7.23 10.42 4.32
C ASP A 38 7.72 10.25 5.76
N ARG A 39 7.95 9.00 6.16
CA ARG A 39 8.38 8.66 7.52
C ARG A 39 9.71 9.32 7.88
N SER A 40 10.58 9.53 6.89
CA SER A 40 11.82 10.31 7.07
C SER A 40 11.54 11.79 7.38
N ASP A 41 10.54 12.42 6.76
CA ASP A 41 10.14 13.80 7.07
C ASP A 41 9.52 13.90 8.46
N LEU A 42 8.72 12.90 8.84
CA LEU A 42 8.19 12.80 10.21
C LEU A 42 9.33 12.70 11.23
N PHE A 43 10.39 11.95 10.93
CA PHE A 43 11.56 11.87 11.80
C PHE A 43 12.25 13.23 11.94
N ILE A 44 12.52 13.91 10.82
CA ILE A 44 13.15 15.24 10.81
C ILE A 44 12.31 16.22 11.63
N LYS A 45 11.00 16.29 11.35
CA LYS A 45 10.07 17.19 12.05
C LYS A 45 10.01 16.90 13.56
N ARG A 46 10.00 15.62 13.95
CA ARG A 46 9.93 15.23 15.37
C ARG A 46 11.24 15.47 16.13
N HIS A 47 12.38 15.38 15.46
CA HIS A 47 13.70 15.54 16.08
C HIS A 47 14.31 16.92 15.85
N THR A 48 13.53 17.85 15.29
CA THR A 48 13.90 19.26 15.12
C THR A 48 13.06 20.10 16.08
N ARG A 49 13.71 20.99 16.84
CA ARG A 49 13.03 21.96 17.71
C ARG A 49 12.33 23.05 16.91
N LYS A 50 11.50 23.87 17.56
CA LYS A 50 10.89 25.06 16.94
C LYS A 50 11.94 26.02 16.36
N ASP A 51 13.13 26.05 16.96
CA ASP A 51 14.27 26.87 16.53
C ASP A 51 15.01 26.30 15.29
N GLY A 52 14.55 25.18 14.71
CA GLY A 52 15.19 24.53 13.57
C GLY A 52 16.44 23.71 13.91
N LYS A 53 16.89 23.69 15.16
CA LYS A 53 18.04 22.91 15.61
C LYS A 53 17.65 21.46 15.96
N PRO A 54 18.52 20.46 15.67
CA PRO A 54 18.33 19.10 16.14
C PRO A 54 18.27 19.03 17.66
N THR A 55 17.45 18.13 18.20
CA THR A 55 17.30 17.98 19.66
C THR A 55 18.53 17.36 20.33
N ASN A 56 19.30 16.52 19.63
CA ASN A 56 20.48 15.83 20.14
C ASN A 56 21.51 15.60 19.01
N GLU A 57 22.78 15.41 19.33
CA GLU A 57 23.86 15.14 18.35
C GLU A 57 23.63 13.82 17.59
N ALA A 58 23.13 12.78 18.26
CA ALA A 58 22.75 11.54 17.58
C ALA A 58 21.63 11.77 16.55
N ALA A 59 20.64 12.61 16.89
CA ALA A 59 19.55 12.95 15.99
C ALA A 59 20.04 13.81 14.82
N LYS A 60 20.99 14.72 15.06
CA LYS A 60 21.64 15.53 14.03
C LYS A 60 22.27 14.65 12.95
N HIS A 61 23.08 13.67 13.33
CA HIS A 61 23.72 12.75 12.40
C HIS A 61 22.70 11.93 11.58
N VAL A 62 21.61 11.47 12.21
CA VAL A 62 20.53 10.77 11.49
C VAL A 62 19.81 11.70 10.51
N ILE A 63 19.50 12.93 10.92
CA ILE A 63 18.84 13.93 10.06
C ILE A 63 19.71 14.27 8.85
N GLU A 64 21.02 14.45 9.04
CA GLU A 64 21.98 14.71 7.96
C GLU A 64 22.00 13.54 6.96
N LYS A 65 22.07 12.29 7.45
CA LYS A 65 21.98 11.11 6.59
C LYS A 65 20.67 11.04 5.81
N LEU A 66 19.53 11.24 6.48
CA LEU A 66 18.22 11.23 5.83
C LEU A 66 18.14 12.30 4.72
N LYS A 67 18.58 13.53 5.00
CA LYS A 67 18.62 14.60 4.00
C LYS A 67 19.54 14.26 2.83
N SER A 68 20.71 13.69 3.09
CA SER A 68 21.65 13.29 2.04
C SER A 68 21.08 12.21 1.11
N LEU A 69 20.42 11.18 1.65
CA LEU A 69 19.80 10.13 0.84
C LEU A 69 18.62 10.65 0.03
N LYS A 70 17.80 11.54 0.61
CA LYS A 70 16.69 12.17 -0.13
C LYS A 70 17.18 13.07 -1.26
N SER A 71 18.32 13.72 -1.10
CA SER A 71 18.95 14.50 -2.19
C SER A 71 19.55 13.59 -3.27
N ALA A 72 20.07 12.42 -2.90
CA ALA A 72 20.72 11.48 -3.82
C ALA A 72 19.72 10.63 -4.60
N GLN A 73 18.56 10.34 -4.02
CA GLN A 73 17.46 9.62 -4.65
C GLN A 73 16.22 10.53 -4.72
N PRO A 74 16.09 11.36 -5.77
CA PRO A 74 14.79 11.94 -6.06
C PRO A 74 13.81 10.77 -6.29
N LEU A 75 12.72 10.75 -5.53
CA LEU A 75 11.63 9.80 -5.75
C LEU A 75 11.32 9.80 -7.24
N SER A 76 11.47 8.66 -7.91
CA SER A 76 11.05 8.50 -9.29
C SER A 76 9.57 8.88 -9.37
N ASP A 77 9.20 9.79 -10.27
CA ASP A 77 7.83 10.26 -10.49
C ASP A 77 6.83 9.12 -10.83
N ASP A 78 7.35 7.92 -11.11
CA ASP A 78 6.60 6.69 -11.40
C ASP A 78 6.39 5.78 -10.16
N SER A 79 6.94 6.17 -9.00
CA SER A 79 6.57 5.55 -7.74
C SER A 79 5.21 6.09 -7.32
N THR A 80 4.21 5.21 -7.30
CA THR A 80 2.85 5.50 -6.84
C THR A 80 2.87 6.52 -5.68
N PRO A 81 2.04 7.59 -5.75
CA PRO A 81 2.05 8.63 -4.73
C PRO A 81 1.93 7.98 -3.35
N HIS A 82 2.96 8.16 -2.54
CA HIS A 82 2.93 7.89 -1.10
C HIS A 82 2.57 6.46 -0.68
N GLN A 83 3.41 5.49 -1.05
CA GLN A 83 3.49 4.26 -0.25
C GLN A 83 4.10 4.57 1.12
N VAL A 84 3.23 4.88 2.09
CA VAL A 84 3.59 5.08 3.49
C VAL A 84 4.43 3.90 3.97
N ALA A 85 5.66 4.17 4.41
CA ALA A 85 6.62 3.19 4.90
C ALA A 85 6.84 2.02 3.92
N ALA A 86 7.33 2.30 2.72
CA ALA A 86 7.85 1.27 1.83
C ALA A 86 8.94 0.43 2.53
N ARG A 87 9.06 -0.85 2.14
CA ARG A 87 9.92 -1.83 2.81
C ARG A 87 11.39 -1.41 2.89
N ASN A 88 11.87 -0.70 1.86
CA ASN A 88 13.24 -0.19 1.72
C ASN A 88 13.28 1.35 1.62
N ASP A 89 12.37 2.04 2.33
CA ASP A 89 12.36 3.50 2.37
C ASP A 89 13.68 4.08 2.96
N THR A 90 13.91 5.38 2.73
CA THR A 90 15.09 6.10 3.23
C THR A 90 15.24 6.00 4.76
N TYR A 91 14.12 5.92 5.48
CA TYR A 91 14.12 5.73 6.93
C TYR A 91 14.73 4.39 7.34
N THR A 92 14.31 3.29 6.69
CA THR A 92 14.81 1.93 6.97
C THR A 92 16.28 1.80 6.60
N GLN A 93 16.74 2.51 5.58
CA GLN A 93 18.16 2.53 5.20
C GLN A 93 19.04 3.19 6.28
N VAL A 94 18.57 4.28 6.91
CA VAL A 94 19.38 5.01 7.91
C VAL A 94 19.29 4.40 9.31
N LEU A 95 18.08 4.03 9.73
CA LEU A 95 17.84 3.52 11.10
C LEU A 95 17.84 1.99 11.19
N GLY A 96 17.89 1.31 10.06
CA GLY A 96 17.88 -0.14 9.96
C GLY A 96 16.49 -0.74 9.74
N PRO A 97 16.44 -2.07 9.54
CA PRO A 97 15.20 -2.80 9.29
C PRO A 97 14.19 -2.65 10.43
N ASN A 98 12.91 -2.65 10.07
CA ASN A 98 11.84 -2.65 11.05
C ASN A 98 11.88 -3.93 11.91
N ARG A 99 11.48 -3.80 13.18
CA ARG A 99 11.32 -4.96 14.07
C ARG A 99 10.17 -5.85 13.59
N PRO A 100 10.22 -7.18 13.85
CA PRO A 100 9.10 -8.04 13.53
C PRO A 100 7.83 -7.61 14.28
N GLY A 101 6.68 -7.73 13.62
CA GLY A 101 5.37 -7.45 14.21
C GLY A 101 4.90 -5.99 14.16
N ARG A 102 5.78 -5.01 13.90
CA ARG A 102 5.36 -3.60 13.80
C ARG A 102 6.21 -2.80 12.82
N VAL A 103 5.57 -1.93 12.04
CA VAL A 103 6.26 -0.94 11.21
C VAL A 103 6.59 0.30 12.05
N SER A 104 7.85 0.72 12.08
CA SER A 104 8.27 1.91 12.84
C SER A 104 7.70 3.19 12.22
N GLY A 105 7.47 4.24 13.01
CA GLY A 105 7.09 5.57 12.51
C GLY A 105 5.68 5.73 11.93
N VAL A 106 4.85 4.69 11.92
CA VAL A 106 3.46 4.70 11.42
C VAL A 106 2.41 4.45 12.52
N GLY A 107 2.78 4.69 13.78
CA GLY A 107 1.85 4.55 14.92
C GLY A 107 1.59 3.10 15.36
N THR A 108 0.55 2.89 16.14
CA THR A 108 0.11 1.57 16.63
C THR A 108 -1.07 1.14 15.75
N GLY A 109 -0.86 0.20 14.83
CA GLY A 109 -1.91 -0.21 13.91
C GLY A 109 -1.42 -1.19 12.84
N PRO A 110 -0.52 -0.78 11.92
CA PRO A 110 -0.09 -1.64 10.84
C PRO A 110 1.03 -2.61 11.27
N THR A 111 0.79 -3.90 11.02
CA THR A 111 1.83 -4.94 11.03
C THR A 111 2.50 -5.01 9.66
N PRO A 112 3.78 -5.42 9.56
CA PRO A 112 4.48 -5.60 8.29
C PRO A 112 3.68 -6.44 7.27
N THR A 113 3.04 -7.52 7.74
CA THR A 113 2.21 -8.41 6.92
C THR A 113 0.96 -7.72 6.38
N SER A 114 0.39 -6.78 7.14
CA SER A 114 -0.76 -5.99 6.70
C SER A 114 -0.35 -4.95 5.64
N MET A 115 0.85 -4.35 5.79
CA MET A 115 1.33 -3.31 4.86
C MET A 115 1.87 -3.86 3.55
N TRP A 116 2.72 -4.88 3.61
CA TRP A 116 3.45 -5.39 2.45
C TRP A 116 2.98 -6.78 2.01
N GLY A 117 1.98 -7.34 2.69
CA GLY A 117 1.56 -8.71 2.47
C GLY A 117 2.56 -9.73 3.02
N ASN A 118 2.29 -10.99 2.72
CA ASN A 118 3.22 -12.09 3.02
C ASN A 118 3.92 -12.50 1.73
N GLU A 119 5.22 -12.24 1.63
CA GLU A 119 6.03 -12.57 0.45
C GLU A 119 5.98 -14.06 0.09
N SER A 120 5.95 -14.95 1.09
CA SER A 120 5.88 -16.38 0.81
C SER A 120 4.54 -16.77 0.17
N LYS A 121 3.45 -16.10 0.54
CA LYS A 121 2.15 -16.32 -0.10
C LYS A 121 2.12 -15.79 -1.53
N GLU A 122 2.78 -14.67 -1.80
CA GLU A 122 2.79 -14.11 -3.15
C GLU A 122 3.70 -14.92 -4.09
N ALA A 123 4.86 -15.36 -3.61
CA ALA A 123 5.73 -16.28 -4.35
C ALA A 123 4.99 -17.59 -4.68
N LEU A 124 4.29 -18.17 -3.71
CA LEU A 124 3.46 -19.36 -3.91
C LEU A 124 2.33 -19.11 -4.93
N ARG A 125 1.68 -17.94 -4.90
CA ARG A 125 0.66 -17.58 -5.89
C ARG A 125 1.28 -17.46 -7.29
N SER A 126 2.45 -16.84 -7.43
CA SER A 126 3.12 -16.73 -8.73
C SER A 126 3.52 -18.09 -9.29
N GLU A 127 4.03 -18.98 -8.44
CA GLU A 127 4.38 -20.34 -8.84
C GLU A 127 3.15 -21.13 -9.29
N ASN A 128 2.06 -21.06 -8.53
CA ASN A 128 0.79 -21.67 -8.93
C ASN A 128 0.26 -21.13 -10.25
N ARG A 129 0.38 -19.81 -10.52
CA ARG A 129 -0.01 -19.24 -11.81
C ARG A 129 0.80 -19.82 -12.98
N LEU A 130 2.11 -19.94 -12.81
CA LEU A 130 3.00 -20.52 -13.83
C LEU A 130 2.72 -22.00 -14.05
N LEU A 131 2.45 -22.75 -12.98
CA LEU A 131 2.06 -24.16 -13.07
C LEU A 131 0.76 -24.33 -13.86
N MET A 132 -0.25 -23.49 -13.62
CA MET A 132 -1.51 -23.55 -14.36
C MET A 132 -1.32 -23.26 -15.85
N GLN A 133 -0.49 -22.27 -16.21
CA GLN A 133 -0.17 -21.99 -17.62
C GLN A 133 0.51 -23.18 -18.30
N ARG A 134 1.47 -23.80 -17.60
CA ARG A 134 2.17 -24.98 -18.13
C ARG A 134 1.25 -26.18 -18.31
N MET A 135 0.27 -26.34 -17.43
CA MET A 135 -0.76 -27.37 -17.57
C MET A 135 -1.64 -27.13 -18.80
N GLU A 136 -2.07 -25.88 -19.04
CA GLU A 136 -2.86 -25.51 -20.22
C GLU A 136 -2.09 -25.73 -21.54
N GLU A 137 -0.80 -25.36 -21.58
CA GLU A 137 0.09 -25.65 -22.73
C GLU A 137 0.25 -27.15 -22.97
N LEU A 138 0.33 -27.94 -21.89
CA LEU A 138 0.45 -29.39 -22.01
C LEU A 138 -0.86 -30.02 -22.52
N GLU A 139 -2.01 -29.55 -22.05
CA GLU A 139 -3.33 -29.98 -22.50
C GLU A 139 -3.56 -29.69 -23.99
N THR A 140 -3.22 -28.49 -24.44
CA THR A 140 -3.31 -28.11 -25.87
C THR A 140 -2.36 -28.94 -26.74
N SER A 141 -1.11 -29.12 -26.32
CA SER A 141 -0.14 -29.99 -27.01
C SER A 141 -0.65 -31.43 -27.11
N MET A 142 -1.22 -31.98 -26.03
CA MET A 142 -1.80 -33.32 -26.06
C MET A 142 -2.96 -33.41 -27.04
N ALA A 143 -3.88 -32.44 -27.02
CA ALA A 143 -5.01 -32.39 -27.94
C ALA A 143 -4.56 -32.37 -29.42
N GLU A 144 -3.51 -31.61 -29.74
CA GLU A 144 -2.91 -31.60 -31.09
C GLU A 144 -2.32 -32.96 -31.47
N LYS A 145 -1.60 -33.62 -30.56
CA LYS A 145 -1.03 -34.96 -30.80
C LYS A 145 -2.13 -36.00 -31.01
N PHE A 146 -3.21 -35.93 -30.23
CA PHE A 146 -4.36 -36.81 -30.40
C PHE A 146 -5.04 -36.59 -31.76
N ALA A 147 -5.31 -35.34 -32.16
CA ALA A 147 -5.88 -35.03 -33.47
C ALA A 147 -5.00 -35.54 -34.63
N LYS A 148 -3.67 -35.42 -34.50
CA LYS A 148 -2.72 -35.95 -35.50
C LYS A 148 -2.79 -37.48 -35.58
N MET A 149 -2.84 -38.16 -34.44
CA MET A 149 -2.95 -39.62 -34.38
C MET A 149 -4.27 -40.12 -34.97
N GLU A 150 -5.38 -39.47 -34.65
CA GLU A 150 -6.70 -39.79 -35.23
C GLU A 150 -6.71 -39.67 -36.75
N SER A 151 -6.06 -38.64 -37.31
CA SER A 151 -5.96 -38.47 -38.77
C SER A 151 -5.20 -39.61 -39.45
N MET A 152 -4.17 -40.15 -38.79
CA MET A 152 -3.34 -41.25 -39.29
C MET A 152 -4.11 -42.59 -39.27
N ILE A 153 -4.86 -42.83 -38.18
CA ILE A 153 -5.72 -44.02 -38.05
C ILE A 153 -6.81 -44.01 -39.13
N ARG A 154 -7.46 -42.85 -39.31
CA ARG A 154 -8.51 -42.68 -40.33
C ARG A 154 -7.98 -42.87 -41.75
N GLY A 155 -6.82 -42.28 -42.08
CA GLY A 155 -6.18 -42.46 -43.38
C GLY A 155 -5.83 -43.91 -43.69
N SER A 156 -5.39 -44.67 -42.68
CA SER A 156 -5.07 -46.10 -42.82
C SER A 156 -6.34 -46.94 -43.04
N GLN A 157 -7.45 -46.65 -42.34
CA GLN A 157 -8.74 -47.31 -42.59
C GLN A 157 -9.26 -47.04 -44.01
N VAL A 158 -9.18 -45.80 -44.49
CA VAL A 158 -9.65 -45.44 -45.85
C VAL A 158 -8.82 -46.14 -46.93
N CYS A 159 -7.50 -46.23 -46.77
CA CYS A 159 -6.61 -46.96 -47.70
C CYS A 159 -6.92 -48.47 -47.74
N MET A 160 -7.25 -49.07 -46.59
CA MET A 160 -7.63 -50.48 -46.49
C MET A 160 -9.00 -50.77 -47.13
N THR A 161 -9.96 -49.84 -47.07
CA THR A 161 -11.31 -50.03 -47.65
C THR A 161 -11.39 -49.78 -49.16
N ILE A 162 -10.45 -49.04 -49.75
CA ILE A 162 -10.42 -48.72 -51.19
C ILE A 162 -9.67 -49.79 -52.00
N SER A 163 -8.90 -50.65 -51.34
CA SER A 163 -8.07 -51.69 -51.99
C SER A 163 -8.80 -53.03 -52.21
N PHE A 164 -10.14 -53.04 -52.26
CA PHE A 164 -10.97 -54.21 -52.55
C PHE A 164 -11.84 -53.99 -53.79
#